data_AF-A0A957FTD5-F1
#
_entry.id   AF-A0A957FTD5-F1
#
_cell.length_a   1.000
_cell.length_b   1.000
_cell.length_c   1.000
_cell.angle_alpha   90.00
_cell.angle_beta   90.00
_cell.angle_gamma   90.00
#
_symmetry.space_group_name_H-M   'P 1'
#
loop_
_entity.id
_entity.type
_entity.pdbx_description
1 polymer ?
#
loop_
_entity_poly.entity_id
_entity_poly.type
_entity_poly.pdbx_seq_one_letter_code
_entity_poly.pdbx_strand_id
1 'polypeptide(L)'
;MSLLPPADAYQQKILPLRQQLDVVNNWLRLRLDRLIPEIMAREGLDMWLVIAREYNEDPVIWSLLPAPAMGARRRTILIFSRQPDGTVERLTVARYPLAGFFESCWDPAQEEQYACLARLIRERDPATIGINVSEYFAFGDGLSHHEYELLTAALGEELSARLTPAWRLCVGWLERRIPEEMVVYPGLVEIGHAIIAEAFSSRVIQPGITTTDDVVWWMRDKMQALNLEAWFQPSISIQAPGQGFSITDEPARTLIMPGDLLHCDMGFYYLGLATDQQQHAYVLRPGEVEAPAGLQAALADGNALQDILMREMQVGRTG
;
A
#
# COMPACT_ATOMS: atom_id res chain seq x y z
N MET A 1 -4.99 8.83 -31.57
CA MET A 1 -3.70 9.42 -31.15
C MET A 1 -3.86 9.81 -29.69
N SER A 2 -3.15 9.16 -28.76
CA SER A 2 -3.28 9.45 -27.32
C SER A 2 -2.99 10.93 -27.09
N LEU A 3 -3.91 11.64 -26.43
CA LEU A 3 -3.73 13.04 -26.01
C LEU A 3 -2.80 13.16 -24.80
N LEU A 4 -2.36 12.03 -24.23
CA LEU A 4 -1.44 12.02 -23.10
C LEU A 4 0.00 12.25 -23.59
N PRO A 5 0.77 13.08 -22.89
CA PRO A 5 2.20 13.20 -23.16
C PRO A 5 2.89 11.84 -22.88
N PRO A 6 4.05 11.57 -23.50
CA PRO A 6 4.81 10.34 -23.23
C PRO A 6 5.19 10.25 -21.76
N ALA A 7 5.42 9.03 -21.25
CA ALA A 7 5.69 8.80 -19.83
C ALA A 7 6.90 9.62 -19.34
N ASP A 8 7.91 9.79 -20.19
CA ASP A 8 9.13 10.57 -19.88
C ASP A 8 8.85 12.06 -19.61
N ALA A 9 7.73 12.61 -20.10
CA ALA A 9 7.34 13.99 -19.80
C ALA A 9 7.03 14.20 -18.31
N TYR A 10 6.75 13.14 -17.55
CA TYR A 10 6.50 13.19 -16.12
C TYR A 10 7.76 13.10 -15.28
N GLN A 11 8.94 12.83 -15.87
CA GLN A 11 10.18 12.68 -15.12
C GLN A 11 10.50 13.91 -14.25
N GLN A 12 10.22 15.12 -14.76
CA GLN A 12 10.42 16.37 -14.01
C GLN A 12 9.40 16.60 -12.89
N LYS A 13 8.29 15.85 -12.88
CA LYS A 13 7.28 15.87 -11.82
C LYS A 13 7.58 14.88 -10.70
N ILE A 14 8.46 13.91 -10.93
CA ILE A 14 8.90 12.97 -9.89
C ILE A 14 9.96 13.65 -9.02
N LEU A 15 9.60 13.85 -7.75
CA LEU A 15 10.51 14.42 -6.76
C LEU A 15 11.78 13.55 -6.60
N PRO A 16 12.96 14.17 -6.42
CA PRO A 16 14.15 13.46 -5.95
C PRO A 16 13.89 12.74 -4.62
N LEU A 17 14.51 11.57 -4.42
CA LEU A 17 14.24 10.70 -3.27
C LEU A 17 14.25 11.43 -1.92
N ARG A 18 15.23 12.31 -1.66
CA ARG A 18 15.28 13.09 -0.42
C ARG A 18 14.04 13.96 -0.19
N GLN A 19 13.53 14.61 -1.24
CA GLN A 19 12.32 15.43 -1.16
C GLN A 19 11.06 14.59 -1.00
N GLN A 20 11.03 13.37 -1.56
CA GLN A 20 9.95 12.42 -1.30
C GLN A 20 9.85 12.10 0.20
N LEU A 21 11.00 11.90 0.87
CA LEU A 21 11.01 11.62 2.31
C LEU A 21 10.43 12.77 3.13
N ASP A 22 10.68 14.03 2.74
CA ASP A 22 10.12 15.19 3.43
C ASP A 22 8.58 15.21 3.33
N VAL A 23 8.04 14.89 2.15
CA VAL A 23 6.58 14.78 1.92
C VAL A 23 5.97 13.65 2.74
N VAL A 24 6.53 12.45 2.64
CA VAL A 24 6.04 11.25 3.35
C VAL A 24 6.11 11.46 4.87
N ASN A 25 7.20 12.02 5.39
CA ASN A 25 7.35 12.31 6.81
C ASN A 25 6.38 13.38 7.30
N ASN A 26 6.08 14.38 6.48
CA ASN A 26 5.06 15.36 6.81
C ASN A 26 3.66 14.74 6.88
N TRP A 27 3.29 13.90 5.90
CA TRP A 27 2.03 13.17 5.92
C TRP A 27 1.95 12.21 7.10
N LEU A 28 3.01 11.46 7.41
CA LEU A 28 3.06 10.58 8.57
C LEU A 28 2.76 11.36 9.85
N ARG A 29 3.37 12.54 10.04
CA ARG A 29 3.10 13.40 11.20
C ARG A 29 1.62 13.77 11.27
N LEU A 30 1.06 14.29 10.18
CA LEU A 30 -0.36 14.66 10.10
C LEU A 30 -1.29 13.47 10.37
N ARG A 31 -0.98 12.30 9.83
CA ARG A 31 -1.75 11.07 10.04
C ARG A 31 -1.69 10.64 11.50
N LEU A 32 -0.51 10.61 12.10
CA LEU A 32 -0.35 10.24 13.51
C LEU A 32 -1.08 11.23 14.43
N ASP A 33 -1.02 12.54 14.14
CA ASP A 33 -1.63 13.57 14.98
C ASP A 33 -3.17 13.61 14.84
N ARG A 34 -3.71 13.33 13.65
CA ARG A 34 -5.15 13.43 13.37
C ARG A 34 -5.89 12.11 13.48
N LEU A 35 -5.31 11.02 12.96
CA LEU A 35 -6.02 9.75 12.79
C LEU A 35 -5.90 8.85 14.02
N ILE A 36 -4.72 8.74 14.63
CA ILE A 36 -4.51 7.82 15.77
C ILE A 36 -5.45 8.14 16.94
N PRO A 37 -5.59 9.40 17.39
CA PRO A 37 -6.54 9.74 18.45
C PRO A 37 -7.98 9.33 18.13
N GLU A 38 -8.42 9.58 16.89
CA GLU A 38 -9.77 9.26 16.43
C GLU A 38 -10.02 7.75 16.38
N ILE A 39 -9.09 6.99 15.79
CA ILE A 39 -9.23 5.55 15.61
C ILE A 39 -9.12 4.83 16.96
N MET A 40 -8.19 5.22 17.84
CA MET A 40 -8.11 4.67 19.20
C MET A 40 -9.38 4.92 20.00
N ALA A 41 -9.97 6.12 19.89
CA ALA A 41 -11.25 6.42 20.52
C ALA A 41 -12.40 5.59 19.94
N ARG A 42 -12.44 5.41 18.62
CA ARG A 42 -13.44 4.58 17.90
C ARG A 42 -13.40 3.12 18.36
N GLU A 43 -12.20 2.57 18.51
CA GLU A 43 -11.99 1.17 18.91
C GLU A 43 -12.00 0.96 20.43
N GLY A 44 -12.06 2.03 21.22
CA GLY A 44 -12.08 1.95 22.68
C GLY A 44 -10.78 1.43 23.28
N LEU A 45 -9.62 1.81 22.72
CA LEU A 45 -8.30 1.41 23.20
C LEU A 45 -7.61 2.55 23.97
N ASP A 46 -7.18 2.27 25.20
CA ASP A 46 -6.38 3.19 26.00
C ASP A 46 -4.91 3.16 25.60
N MET A 47 -4.44 1.98 25.18
CA MET A 47 -3.10 1.78 24.68
C MET A 47 -3.08 0.89 23.45
N TRP A 48 -2.19 1.16 22.50
CA TRP A 48 -1.92 0.29 21.37
C TRP A 48 -0.42 0.03 21.24
N LEU A 49 -0.06 -1.25 21.09
CA LEU A 49 1.31 -1.73 20.95
C LEU A 49 1.54 -2.25 19.54
N VAL A 50 2.59 -1.75 18.88
CA VAL A 50 3.13 -2.33 17.64
C VAL A 50 4.53 -2.85 17.93
N ILE A 51 4.67 -4.17 17.95
CA ILE A 51 5.92 -4.85 18.29
C ILE A 51 6.43 -5.54 17.03
N ALA A 52 7.59 -5.09 16.54
CA ALA A 52 8.24 -5.69 15.38
C ALA A 52 9.67 -6.10 15.70
N ARG A 53 10.13 -7.13 15.00
CA ARG A 53 11.53 -7.55 15.00
C ARG A 53 12.07 -7.38 13.59
N GLU A 54 13.31 -6.92 13.48
CA GLU A 54 14.02 -6.86 12.20
C GLU A 54 13.90 -8.21 11.45
N TYR A 55 13.52 -8.14 10.18
CA TYR A 55 13.22 -9.28 9.29
C TYR A 55 11.93 -10.06 9.59
N ASN A 56 11.15 -9.62 10.57
CA ASN A 56 9.84 -10.16 10.89
C ASN A 56 8.94 -9.02 11.37
N GLU A 57 8.78 -8.04 10.50
CA GLU A 57 8.03 -6.82 10.76
C GLU A 57 6.53 -7.10 10.86
N ASP A 58 5.90 -6.44 11.83
CA ASP A 58 4.45 -6.32 11.83
C ASP A 58 4.00 -5.60 10.55
N PRO A 59 3.00 -6.10 9.80
CA PRO A 59 2.58 -5.48 8.54
C PRO A 59 2.23 -4.00 8.65
N VAL A 60 1.70 -3.54 9.78
CA VAL A 60 1.35 -2.12 9.97
C VAL A 60 2.59 -1.23 10.18
N ILE A 61 3.70 -1.78 10.72
CA ILE A 61 4.83 -0.97 11.16
C ILE A 61 5.51 -0.24 10.00
N TRP A 62 5.49 -0.82 8.80
CA TRP A 62 6.03 -0.22 7.58
C TRP A 62 5.49 1.18 7.32
N SER A 63 4.24 1.42 7.71
CA SER A 63 3.55 2.71 7.54
C SER A 63 3.66 3.66 8.74
N LEU A 64 4.28 3.22 9.84
CA LEU A 64 4.42 3.98 11.09
C LEU A 64 5.85 4.52 11.30
N LEU A 65 6.82 3.99 10.57
CA LEU A 65 8.21 4.39 10.70
C LEU A 65 8.50 5.64 9.85
N PRO A 66 9.08 6.71 10.43
CA PRO A 66 9.51 7.85 9.64
C PRO A 66 10.71 7.48 8.76
N ALA A 67 10.71 7.98 7.53
CA ALA A 67 11.87 7.90 6.67
C ALA A 67 13.07 8.65 7.30
N PRO A 68 14.31 8.18 7.12
CA PRO A 68 14.74 7.15 6.16
C PRO A 68 14.75 5.73 6.73
N ALA A 69 14.00 5.44 7.81
CA ALA A 69 13.87 4.06 8.27
C ALA A 69 13.20 3.21 7.18
N MET A 70 13.83 2.09 6.83
CA MET A 70 13.36 1.14 5.82
C MET A 70 12.85 -0.15 6.47
N GLY A 71 12.28 -0.06 7.68
CA GLY A 71 11.89 -1.22 8.48
C GLY A 71 12.37 -1.13 9.92
N ALA A 72 11.92 -2.09 10.74
CA ALA A 72 12.34 -2.18 12.12
C ALA A 72 13.84 -2.50 12.20
N ARG A 73 14.57 -1.80 13.08
CA ARG A 73 15.98 -2.11 13.34
C ARG A 73 16.11 -2.74 14.71
N ARG A 74 16.59 -3.98 14.77
CA ARG A 74 16.42 -4.87 15.93
C ARG A 74 14.94 -4.98 16.32
N ARG A 75 14.64 -5.20 17.60
CA ARG A 75 13.28 -5.09 18.13
C ARG A 75 12.88 -3.63 18.27
N THR A 76 11.80 -3.25 17.61
CA THR A 76 11.18 -1.92 17.67
C THR A 76 9.79 -2.07 18.26
N ILE A 77 9.54 -1.40 19.38
CA ILE A 77 8.22 -1.36 20.02
C ILE A 77 7.73 0.08 19.95
N LEU A 78 6.60 0.30 19.30
CA LEU A 78 5.87 1.56 19.29
C LEU A 78 4.70 1.46 20.28
N ILE A 79 4.54 2.49 21.10
CA ILE A 79 3.46 2.59 22.08
C ILE A 79 2.67 3.84 21.79
N PHE A 80 1.37 3.69 21.62
CA PHE A 80 0.42 4.77 21.57
C PHE A 80 -0.40 4.73 22.85
N SER A 81 -0.34 5.78 23.67
CA SER A 81 -1.10 5.86 24.92
C SER A 81 -2.05 7.04 24.88
N ARG A 82 -3.34 6.73 24.87
CA ARG A 82 -4.42 7.73 24.84
C ARG A 82 -4.60 8.34 26.22
N GLN A 83 -4.67 9.66 26.26
CA GLN A 83 -4.83 10.47 27.46
C GLN A 83 -6.32 10.79 27.71
N PRO A 84 -6.71 11.18 28.94
CA PRO A 84 -8.09 11.55 29.26
C PRO A 84 -8.64 12.70 28.42
N ASP A 85 -7.79 13.62 27.96
CA ASP A 85 -8.17 14.74 27.07
C ASP A 85 -8.32 14.33 25.59
N GLY A 86 -8.09 13.05 25.28
CA GLY A 86 -8.17 12.49 23.94
C GLY A 86 -6.89 12.61 23.12
N THR A 87 -5.85 13.28 23.62
CA THR A 87 -4.52 13.27 22.97
C THR A 87 -3.87 11.90 23.06
N VAL A 88 -2.88 11.63 22.22
CA VAL A 88 -2.14 10.37 22.22
C VAL A 88 -0.65 10.63 22.36
N GLU A 89 -0.08 10.12 23.44
CA GLU A 89 1.36 10.05 23.63
C GLU A 89 1.94 8.95 22.74
N ARG A 90 3.06 9.25 22.07
CA ARG A 90 3.75 8.34 21.15
C ARG A 90 5.13 8.04 21.68
N LEU A 91 5.37 6.81 22.10
CA LEU A 91 6.64 6.37 22.67
C LEU A 91 7.26 5.27 21.82
N THR A 92 8.57 5.10 21.97
CA THR A 92 9.28 3.96 21.44
C THR A 92 10.23 3.36 22.47
N VAL A 93 10.18 2.03 22.57
CA VAL A 93 11.15 1.20 23.29
C VAL A 93 11.98 0.49 22.22
N ALA A 94 12.92 1.23 21.64
CA ALA A 94 13.77 0.76 20.54
C ALA A 94 15.20 1.24 20.73
N ARG A 95 16.16 0.51 20.15
CA ARG A 95 17.59 0.83 20.27
C ARG A 95 17.98 2.10 19.53
N TYR A 96 17.24 2.44 18.48
CA TYR A 96 17.47 3.62 17.66
C TYR A 96 16.26 4.56 17.77
N PRO A 97 16.49 5.87 18.00
CA PRO A 97 15.40 6.81 18.20
C PRO A 97 14.66 7.11 16.89
N LEU A 98 13.36 7.38 16.99
CA LEU A 98 12.50 7.87 15.92
C LEU A 98 12.15 9.35 16.16
N ALA A 99 13.20 10.17 16.26
CA ALA A 99 13.12 11.54 16.73
C ALA A 99 12.11 12.39 15.94
N GLY A 100 11.31 13.19 16.66
CA GLY A 100 10.26 14.04 16.08
C GLY A 100 8.95 13.32 15.75
N PHE A 101 8.87 12.01 16.00
CA PHE A 101 7.66 11.20 15.82
C PHE A 101 7.30 10.41 17.08
N PHE A 102 8.30 9.83 17.75
CA PHE A 102 8.14 9.07 18.99
C PHE A 102 9.19 9.49 20.02
N GLU A 103 8.78 9.61 21.28
CA GLU A 103 9.68 9.80 22.41
C GLU A 103 10.39 8.48 22.74
N SER A 104 11.72 8.51 22.85
CA SER A 104 12.51 7.30 23.16
C SER A 104 12.61 7.10 24.67
N CYS A 105 12.11 5.97 25.17
CA CYS A 105 11.96 5.72 26.60
C CYS A 105 12.88 4.61 27.15
N TRP A 106 13.80 4.09 26.34
CA TRP A 106 14.61 2.93 26.69
C TRP A 106 16.11 3.20 26.59
N ASP A 107 16.80 2.97 27.71
CA ASP A 107 18.26 2.87 27.77
C ASP A 107 18.66 1.40 28.02
N PRO A 108 19.25 0.71 27.03
CA PRO A 108 19.68 -0.69 27.16
C PRO A 108 20.80 -0.90 28.20
N ALA A 109 21.45 0.18 28.69
CA ALA A 109 22.42 0.08 29.77
C ALA A 109 21.78 0.01 31.17
N GLN A 110 20.49 0.38 31.28
CA GLN A 110 19.80 0.51 32.57
C GLN A 110 18.71 -0.54 32.78
N GLU A 111 18.02 -0.95 31.73
CA GLU A 111 16.83 -1.79 31.85
C GLU A 111 16.69 -2.73 30.64
N GLU A 112 16.20 -3.95 30.86
CA GLU A 112 15.84 -4.85 29.77
C GLU A 112 14.63 -4.33 29.00
N GLN A 113 14.60 -4.55 27.68
CA GLN A 113 13.62 -3.90 26.79
C GLN A 113 12.16 -4.15 27.18
N TYR A 114 11.81 -5.40 27.47
CA TYR A 114 10.46 -5.78 27.90
C TYR A 114 10.14 -5.37 29.33
N ALA A 115 11.16 -5.22 30.20
CA ALA A 115 10.97 -4.66 31.53
C ALA A 115 10.59 -3.16 31.43
N CYS A 116 11.27 -2.41 30.55
CA CYS A 116 10.92 -1.03 30.25
C CYS A 116 9.49 -0.89 29.71
N LEU A 117 9.11 -1.74 28.73
CA LEU A 117 7.73 -1.77 28.23
C LEU A 117 6.72 -2.01 29.36
N ALA A 118 6.94 -3.03 30.20
CA ALA A 118 6.04 -3.35 31.30
C ALA A 118 5.96 -2.23 32.35
N ARG A 119 7.07 -1.55 32.64
CA ARG A 119 7.10 -0.37 33.52
C ARG A 119 6.27 0.77 32.92
N LEU A 120 6.47 1.12 31.65
CA LEU A 120 5.71 2.18 30.96
C LEU A 120 4.20 1.90 30.95
N ILE A 121 3.81 0.64 30.79
CA ILE A 121 2.40 0.20 30.85
C ILE A 121 1.86 0.37 32.28
N ARG A 122 2.59 -0.06 33.31
CA ARG A 122 2.18 0.09 34.72
C ARG A 122 2.03 1.56 35.13
N GLU A 123 2.93 2.43 34.70
CA GLU A 123 2.88 3.87 34.98
C GLU A 123 1.62 4.54 34.41
N ARG A 124 1.10 4.02 33.29
CA ARG A 124 -0.08 4.54 32.58
C ARG A 124 -1.39 3.85 32.96
N ASP A 125 -1.30 2.66 33.56
CA ASP A 125 -2.42 1.83 34.03
C ASP A 125 -3.61 1.76 33.05
N PRO A 126 -3.40 1.38 31.77
CA PRO A 126 -4.49 1.33 30.79
C PRO A 126 -5.51 0.23 31.14
N ALA A 127 -6.79 0.50 30.94
CA ALA A 127 -7.83 -0.53 31.10
C ALA A 127 -7.86 -1.49 29.90
N THR A 128 -7.48 -1.01 28.72
CA THR A 128 -7.43 -1.79 27.46
C THR A 128 -6.10 -1.61 26.73
N ILE A 129 -5.47 -2.72 26.34
CA ILE A 129 -4.18 -2.73 25.64
C ILE A 129 -4.33 -3.49 24.32
N GLY A 130 -4.36 -2.75 23.23
CA GLY A 130 -4.43 -3.30 21.88
C GLY A 130 -3.12 -3.94 21.43
N ILE A 131 -3.20 -5.18 20.93
CA ILE A 131 -2.10 -5.90 20.27
C ILE A 131 -2.52 -6.39 18.88
N ASN A 132 -1.56 -6.47 17.95
CA ASN A 132 -1.82 -6.80 16.56
C ASN A 132 -1.93 -8.32 16.35
N VAL A 133 -3.09 -8.86 16.71
CA VAL A 133 -3.49 -10.25 16.44
C VAL A 133 -4.86 -10.29 15.75
N SER A 134 -5.05 -11.22 14.83
CA SER A 134 -6.31 -11.33 14.07
C SER A 134 -6.51 -12.68 13.39
N GLU A 135 -7.73 -13.21 13.48
CA GLU A 135 -8.18 -14.35 12.68
C GLU A 135 -8.61 -13.97 11.24
N TYR A 136 -8.88 -12.68 10.98
CA TYR A 136 -9.54 -12.23 9.74
C TYR A 136 -8.65 -11.42 8.79
N PHE A 137 -7.92 -10.45 9.32
CA PHE A 137 -7.10 -9.52 8.55
C PHE A 137 -5.61 -9.69 8.84
N ALA A 138 -4.87 -10.21 7.85
CA ALA A 138 -3.42 -10.41 7.95
C ALA A 138 -2.66 -9.11 8.29
N PHE A 139 -3.14 -7.96 7.83
CA PHE A 139 -2.52 -6.65 8.12
C PHE A 139 -2.62 -6.22 9.59
N GLY A 140 -3.47 -6.87 10.39
CA GLY A 140 -3.59 -6.68 11.83
C GLY A 140 -3.13 -7.87 12.65
N ASP A 141 -2.43 -8.85 12.04
CA ASP A 141 -1.96 -10.10 12.65
C ASP A 141 -0.41 -10.18 12.69
N GLY A 142 0.25 -9.06 12.99
CA GLY A 142 1.71 -8.96 12.91
C GLY A 142 2.47 -9.36 14.17
N LEU A 143 1.79 -9.53 15.31
CA LEU A 143 2.45 -9.91 16.55
C LEU A 143 2.83 -11.39 16.51
N SER A 144 4.11 -11.66 16.23
CA SER A 144 4.61 -13.03 16.23
C SER A 144 4.46 -13.70 17.60
N HIS A 145 4.25 -15.02 17.60
CA HIS A 145 4.04 -15.80 18.82
C HIS A 145 5.14 -15.57 19.88
N HIS A 146 6.42 -15.52 19.47
CA HIS A 146 7.52 -15.31 20.41
C HIS A 146 7.47 -13.93 21.09
N GLU A 147 7.09 -12.88 20.36
CA GLU A 147 6.94 -11.54 20.94
C GLU A 147 5.73 -11.47 21.88
N TYR A 148 4.64 -12.21 21.58
CA TYR A 148 3.51 -12.37 22.49
C TYR A 148 3.90 -13.07 23.81
N GLU A 149 4.72 -14.12 23.76
CA GLU A 149 5.23 -14.80 24.96
C GLU A 149 6.08 -13.88 25.82
N LEU A 150 7.00 -13.12 25.20
CA LEU A 150 7.83 -12.16 25.92
C LEU A 150 7.01 -11.03 26.55
N LEU A 151 6.02 -10.52 25.81
CA LEU A 151 5.10 -9.50 26.29
C LEU A 151 4.34 -9.99 27.52
N THR A 152 3.64 -11.12 27.41
CA THR A 152 2.79 -11.66 28.49
C THR A 152 3.61 -12.03 29.72
N ALA A 153 4.81 -12.59 29.55
CA ALA A 153 5.75 -12.85 30.64
C ALA A 153 6.17 -11.56 31.38
N ALA A 154 6.42 -10.47 30.66
CA ALA A 154 6.82 -9.19 31.25
C ALA A 154 5.67 -8.45 31.96
N LEU A 155 4.45 -8.58 31.42
CA LEU A 155 3.25 -7.95 31.97
C LEU A 155 2.74 -8.66 33.23
N GLY A 156 2.85 -9.99 33.28
CA GLY A 156 2.19 -10.80 34.30
C GLY A 156 0.70 -10.94 34.04
N GLU A 157 0.02 -11.74 34.87
CA GLU A 157 -1.38 -12.15 34.65
C GLU A 157 -2.35 -10.96 34.62
N GLU A 158 -2.24 -10.03 35.56
CA GLU A 158 -3.18 -8.91 35.70
C GLU A 158 -3.22 -8.00 34.46
N LEU A 159 -2.05 -7.56 33.98
CA LEU A 159 -1.97 -6.71 32.79
C LEU A 159 -2.19 -7.49 31.50
N SER A 160 -1.78 -8.76 31.44
CA SER A 160 -2.04 -9.61 30.27
C SER A 160 -3.54 -9.84 30.06
N ALA A 161 -4.35 -9.86 31.12
CA ALA A 161 -5.80 -9.96 31.02
C ALA A 161 -6.46 -8.73 30.35
N ARG A 162 -5.74 -7.62 30.20
CA ARG A 162 -6.20 -6.40 29.53
C ARG A 162 -5.81 -6.33 28.05
N LEU A 163 -5.07 -7.33 27.54
CA LEU A 163 -4.71 -7.43 26.13
C LEU A 163 -5.94 -7.75 25.28
N THR A 164 -6.13 -7.02 24.19
CA THR A 164 -7.24 -7.20 23.25
C THR A 164 -6.75 -7.10 21.80
N PRO A 165 -7.37 -7.81 20.84
CA PRO A 165 -7.06 -7.66 19.42
C PRO A 165 -7.25 -6.22 18.93
N ALA A 166 -6.26 -5.69 18.20
CA ALA A 166 -6.25 -4.32 17.67
C ALA A 166 -6.36 -4.25 16.14
N TRP A 167 -6.71 -5.35 15.47
CA TRP A 167 -6.69 -5.42 14.00
C TRP A 167 -7.60 -4.39 13.31
N ARG A 168 -8.72 -4.01 13.94
CA ARG A 168 -9.60 -2.95 13.44
C ARG A 168 -8.95 -1.58 13.46
N LEU A 169 -8.08 -1.33 14.46
CA LEU A 169 -7.25 -0.14 14.50
C LEU A 169 -6.22 -0.20 13.37
N CYS A 170 -5.53 -1.33 13.18
CA CYS A 170 -4.58 -1.50 12.07
C CYS A 170 -5.22 -1.23 10.70
N VAL A 171 -6.39 -1.81 10.45
CA VAL A 171 -7.17 -1.56 9.22
C VAL A 171 -7.59 -0.10 9.14
N GLY A 172 -8.14 0.47 10.22
CA GLY A 172 -8.54 1.87 10.28
C GLY A 172 -7.39 2.85 10.00
N TRP A 173 -6.17 2.50 10.40
CA TRP A 173 -4.97 3.24 10.08
C TRP A 173 -4.61 3.11 8.59
N LEU A 174 -4.54 1.88 8.06
CA LEU A 174 -4.07 1.62 6.69
C LEU A 174 -5.08 2.08 5.62
N GLU A 175 -6.38 1.94 5.87
CA GLU A 175 -7.44 2.23 4.90
C GLU A 175 -7.67 3.73 4.72
N ARG A 176 -7.36 4.54 5.73
CA ARG A 176 -7.73 5.95 5.76
C ARG A 176 -6.63 6.82 5.17
N ARG A 177 -6.99 7.68 4.22
CA ARG A 177 -6.13 8.72 3.64
C ARG A 177 -6.48 10.10 4.19
N ILE A 178 -5.48 10.95 4.36
CA ILE A 178 -5.68 12.37 4.64
C ILE A 178 -5.86 13.16 3.34
N PRO A 179 -6.57 14.30 3.34
CA PRO A 179 -6.77 15.12 2.14
C PRO A 179 -5.46 15.47 1.43
N GLU A 180 -4.38 15.70 2.18
CA GLU A 180 -3.06 16.02 1.65
C GLU A 180 -2.45 14.89 0.80
N GLU A 181 -2.69 13.62 1.15
CA GLU A 181 -2.31 12.47 0.32
C GLU A 181 -3.17 12.44 -0.96
N MET A 182 -4.45 12.79 -0.87
CA MET A 182 -5.38 12.74 -2.01
C MET A 182 -5.09 13.79 -3.09
N VAL A 183 -4.40 14.89 -2.76
CA VAL A 183 -4.00 15.91 -3.73
C VAL A 183 -3.08 15.33 -4.81
N VAL A 184 -2.22 14.36 -4.48
CA VAL A 184 -1.25 13.81 -5.45
C VAL A 184 -1.85 12.74 -6.36
N TYR A 185 -2.90 12.03 -5.91
CA TYR A 185 -3.46 10.85 -6.58
C TYR A 185 -3.80 11.07 -8.07
N PRO A 186 -4.44 12.17 -8.50
CA PRO A 186 -4.70 12.42 -9.91
C PRO A 186 -3.43 12.40 -10.77
N GLY A 187 -2.33 12.95 -10.25
CA GLY A 187 -1.04 12.93 -10.93
C GLY A 187 -0.45 11.52 -11.04
N LEU A 188 -0.59 10.68 -10.01
CA LEU A 188 -0.18 9.27 -10.07
C LEU A 188 -0.99 8.51 -11.13
N VAL A 189 -2.30 8.76 -11.19
CA VAL A 189 -3.20 8.14 -12.18
C VAL A 189 -2.82 8.54 -13.60
N GLU A 190 -2.52 9.83 -13.83
CA GLU A 190 -2.04 10.33 -15.13
C GLU A 190 -0.72 9.68 -15.57
N ILE A 191 0.22 9.51 -14.64
CA ILE A 191 1.51 8.85 -14.91
C ILE A 191 1.27 7.39 -15.34
N GLY A 192 0.44 6.66 -14.59
CA GLY A 192 0.12 5.28 -14.93
C GLY A 192 -0.54 5.14 -16.30
N HIS A 193 -1.50 6.01 -16.63
CA HIS A 193 -2.10 6.05 -17.97
C HIS A 193 -1.07 6.38 -19.07
N ALA A 194 -0.12 7.27 -18.80
CA ALA A 194 0.94 7.58 -19.77
C ALA A 194 1.87 6.39 -20.01
N ILE A 195 2.25 5.64 -18.97
CA ILE A 195 3.05 4.42 -19.09
C ILE A 195 2.30 3.36 -19.90
N ILE A 196 1.04 3.10 -19.58
CA ILE A 196 0.21 2.12 -20.31
C ILE A 196 0.03 2.53 -21.78
N ALA A 197 -0.28 3.81 -22.03
CA ALA A 197 -0.47 4.32 -23.38
C ALA A 197 0.80 4.19 -24.24
N GLU A 198 1.98 4.39 -23.64
CA GLU A 198 3.26 4.19 -24.33
C GLU A 198 3.56 2.70 -24.54
N ALA A 199 3.30 1.86 -23.54
CA ALA A 199 3.47 0.40 -23.63
C ALA A 199 2.64 -0.22 -24.77
N PHE A 200 1.40 0.25 -24.95
CA PHE A 200 0.52 -0.20 -26.03
C PHE A 200 0.70 0.55 -27.37
N SER A 201 1.71 1.43 -27.47
CA SER A 201 2.00 2.14 -28.70
C SER A 201 2.91 1.36 -29.64
N SER A 202 2.97 1.79 -30.90
CA SER A 202 3.91 1.25 -31.89
C SER A 202 5.39 1.53 -31.60
N ARG A 203 5.70 2.29 -30.53
CA ARG A 203 7.09 2.47 -30.05
C ARG A 203 7.59 1.23 -29.32
N VAL A 204 6.69 0.47 -28.69
CA VAL A 204 7.00 -0.70 -27.86
C VAL A 204 6.52 -1.98 -28.55
N ILE A 205 5.29 -1.97 -29.07
CA ILE A 205 4.70 -3.14 -29.72
C ILE A 205 4.90 -3.09 -31.23
N GLN A 206 5.58 -4.10 -31.76
CA GLN A 206 5.64 -4.44 -33.17
C GLN A 206 4.93 -5.80 -33.36
N PRO A 207 3.70 -5.83 -33.91
CA PRO A 207 2.95 -7.07 -34.08
C PRO A 207 3.72 -8.08 -34.96
N GLY A 208 3.75 -9.35 -34.54
CA GLY A 208 4.54 -10.42 -35.15
C GLY A 208 5.99 -10.49 -34.66
N ILE A 209 6.41 -9.59 -33.77
CA ILE A 209 7.77 -9.55 -33.19
C ILE A 209 7.70 -9.50 -31.67
N THR A 210 7.00 -8.51 -31.11
CA THR A 210 6.92 -8.28 -29.66
C THR A 210 6.02 -9.31 -28.97
N THR A 211 6.46 -9.82 -27.82
CA THR A 211 5.68 -10.69 -26.95
C THR A 211 5.07 -9.94 -25.77
N THR A 212 4.10 -10.54 -25.07
CA THR A 212 3.57 -10.02 -23.80
C THR A 212 4.66 -9.82 -22.75
N ASP A 213 5.62 -10.72 -22.67
CA ASP A 213 6.73 -10.67 -21.71
C ASP A 213 7.64 -9.48 -21.96
N ASP A 214 7.92 -9.17 -23.23
CA ASP A 214 8.71 -7.99 -23.61
C ASP A 214 8.04 -6.70 -23.11
N VAL A 215 6.71 -6.61 -23.24
CA VAL A 215 5.94 -5.44 -22.79
C VAL A 215 5.92 -5.35 -21.26
N VAL A 216 5.76 -6.48 -20.56
CA VAL A 216 5.82 -6.54 -19.09
C VAL A 216 7.16 -6.03 -18.56
N TRP A 217 8.28 -6.49 -19.12
CA TRP A 217 9.61 -6.03 -18.71
C TRP A 217 9.85 -4.58 -19.11
N TRP A 218 9.37 -4.15 -20.27
CA TRP A 218 9.42 -2.74 -20.65
C TRP A 218 8.69 -1.85 -19.64
N MET A 219 7.51 -2.24 -19.16
CA MET A 219 6.77 -1.49 -18.13
C MET A 219 7.58 -1.39 -16.83
N ARG A 220 8.24 -2.48 -16.41
CA ARG A 220 9.11 -2.47 -15.21
C ARG A 220 10.29 -1.53 -15.35
N ASP A 221 11.00 -1.60 -16.46
CA ASP A 221 12.14 -0.74 -16.74
C ASP A 221 11.69 0.73 -16.83
N LYS A 222 10.53 1.00 -17.43
CA LYS A 222 9.98 2.36 -17.53
C LYS A 222 9.63 2.93 -16.15
N MET A 223 8.95 2.17 -15.29
CA MET A 223 8.67 2.57 -13.91
C MET A 223 9.96 2.89 -13.15
N GLN A 224 10.94 1.99 -13.22
CA GLN A 224 12.24 2.18 -12.56
C GLN A 224 12.99 3.41 -13.08
N ALA A 225 12.99 3.65 -14.40
CA ALA A 225 13.64 4.82 -15.01
C ALA A 225 12.99 6.15 -14.59
N LEU A 226 11.70 6.13 -14.26
CA LEU A 226 10.96 7.27 -13.70
C LEU A 226 11.14 7.39 -12.18
N ASN A 227 11.92 6.52 -11.53
CA ASN A 227 12.07 6.45 -10.07
C ASN A 227 10.75 6.12 -9.35
N LEU A 228 9.98 5.21 -9.97
CA LEU A 228 8.78 4.58 -9.42
C LEU A 228 9.09 3.12 -9.11
N GLU A 229 8.64 2.63 -7.95
CA GLU A 229 8.81 1.24 -7.56
C GLU A 229 7.61 0.42 -8.05
N ALA A 230 7.82 -0.70 -8.73
CA ALA A 230 6.70 -1.54 -9.17
C ALA A 230 5.97 -2.14 -7.95
N TRP A 231 4.64 -2.02 -7.90
CA TRP A 231 3.81 -2.59 -6.84
C TRP A 231 3.75 -4.13 -6.96
N PHE A 232 3.66 -4.63 -8.18
CA PHE A 232 3.73 -6.05 -8.49
C PHE A 232 4.37 -6.24 -9.88
N GLN A 233 4.62 -7.49 -10.26
CA GLN A 233 5.02 -7.82 -11.63
C GLN A 233 3.84 -7.56 -12.58
N PRO A 234 3.90 -6.58 -13.50
CA PRO A 234 2.78 -6.30 -14.40
C PRO A 234 2.38 -7.54 -15.19
N SER A 235 1.13 -7.60 -15.62
CA SER A 235 0.65 -8.66 -16.50
C SER A 235 0.15 -8.07 -17.81
N ILE A 236 0.36 -8.82 -18.90
CA ILE A 236 -0.23 -8.56 -20.22
C ILE A 236 -0.82 -9.86 -20.71
N SER A 237 -2.09 -9.84 -21.08
CA SER A 237 -2.79 -11.00 -21.62
C SER A 237 -3.33 -10.71 -23.03
N ILE A 238 -3.43 -11.78 -23.84
CA ILE A 238 -3.97 -11.73 -25.19
C ILE A 238 -5.29 -12.49 -25.22
N GLN A 239 -6.32 -11.84 -25.75
CA GLN A 239 -7.51 -12.51 -26.25
C GLN A 239 -7.49 -12.49 -27.78
N ALA A 240 -7.26 -13.67 -28.37
CA ALA A 240 -7.10 -13.83 -29.82
C ALA A 240 -8.45 -13.99 -30.54
N PRO A 241 -8.55 -13.61 -31.83
CA PRO A 241 -9.72 -13.91 -32.64
C PRO A 241 -10.06 -15.40 -32.66
N GLY A 242 -11.33 -15.73 -32.37
CA GLY A 242 -11.81 -17.12 -32.36
C GLY A 242 -11.50 -17.90 -31.08
N GLN A 243 -10.79 -17.29 -30.12
CA GLN A 243 -10.58 -17.87 -28.79
C GLN A 243 -11.78 -17.57 -27.89
N GLY A 244 -12.34 -18.60 -27.26
CA GLY A 244 -13.35 -18.43 -26.21
C GLY A 244 -12.71 -17.88 -24.92
N PHE A 245 -13.50 -17.19 -24.10
CA PHE A 245 -13.07 -16.80 -22.75
C PHE A 245 -13.14 -18.03 -21.84
N SER A 246 -12.05 -18.79 -21.79
CA SER A 246 -11.90 -19.94 -20.90
C SER A 246 -10.49 -19.92 -20.33
N ILE A 247 -10.41 -20.07 -19.01
CA ILE A 247 -9.15 -20.36 -18.33
C ILE A 247 -8.83 -21.81 -18.67
N THR A 248 -7.87 -22.03 -19.58
CA THR A 248 -7.38 -23.36 -19.96
C THR A 248 -6.01 -23.62 -19.35
N ASP A 249 -5.65 -24.89 -19.17
CA ASP A 249 -4.31 -25.32 -18.76
C ASP A 249 -3.26 -25.21 -19.88
N GLU A 250 -3.67 -24.83 -21.10
CA GLU A 250 -2.75 -24.63 -22.21
C GLU A 250 -1.99 -23.30 -22.06
N PRO A 251 -0.67 -23.29 -22.32
CA PRO A 251 0.11 -22.06 -22.24
C PRO A 251 -0.44 -21.05 -23.26
N ALA A 252 -0.86 -19.88 -22.76
CA ALA A 252 -1.35 -18.81 -23.59
C ALA A 252 -0.26 -18.35 -24.57
N ARG A 253 -0.67 -18.07 -25.83
CA ARG A 253 0.22 -17.42 -26.80
C ARG A 253 0.69 -16.08 -26.25
N THR A 254 2.00 -15.83 -26.33
CA THR A 254 2.62 -14.56 -25.89
C THR A 254 2.95 -13.63 -27.05
N LEU A 255 3.19 -14.14 -28.27
CA LEU A 255 3.48 -13.30 -29.44
C LEU A 255 2.25 -12.46 -29.81
N ILE A 256 2.39 -11.13 -29.87
CA ILE A 256 1.30 -10.20 -30.18
C ILE A 256 1.09 -10.12 -31.69
N MET A 257 -0.15 -10.24 -32.17
CA MET A 257 -0.50 -10.24 -33.59
C MET A 257 -1.58 -9.20 -33.92
N PRO A 258 -1.69 -8.76 -35.18
CA PRO A 258 -2.81 -7.92 -35.61
C PRO A 258 -4.16 -8.63 -35.40
N GLY A 259 -5.11 -7.91 -34.81
CA GLY A 259 -6.44 -8.38 -34.44
C GLY A 259 -6.57 -8.84 -32.99
N ASP A 260 -5.49 -8.79 -32.20
CA ASP A 260 -5.53 -9.17 -30.79
C ASP A 260 -6.13 -8.08 -29.91
N LEU A 261 -6.95 -8.49 -28.94
CA LEU A 261 -7.28 -7.67 -27.78
C LEU A 261 -6.24 -7.94 -26.70
N LEU A 262 -5.64 -6.88 -26.20
CA LEU A 262 -4.68 -6.89 -25.10
C LEU A 262 -5.36 -6.35 -23.85
N HIS A 263 -5.04 -6.95 -22.71
CA HIS A 263 -5.35 -6.43 -21.38
C HIS A 263 -4.05 -6.27 -20.61
N CYS A 264 -3.93 -5.21 -19.81
CA CYS A 264 -2.84 -5.06 -18.85
C CYS A 264 -3.37 -4.97 -17.42
N ASP A 265 -2.53 -5.38 -16.49
CA ASP A 265 -2.62 -5.05 -15.07
C ASP A 265 -1.27 -4.51 -14.59
N MET A 266 -1.24 -3.26 -14.12
CA MET A 266 0.01 -2.55 -13.80
C MET A 266 -0.19 -1.59 -12.63
N GLY A 267 0.75 -1.61 -11.68
CA GLY A 267 0.76 -0.72 -10.53
C GLY A 267 2.17 -0.34 -10.09
N PHE A 268 2.30 0.84 -9.49
CA PHE A 268 3.54 1.30 -8.88
C PHE A 268 3.29 2.03 -7.56
N TYR A 269 4.35 2.14 -6.77
CA TYR A 269 4.46 2.97 -5.60
C TYR A 269 5.07 4.33 -5.94
N TYR A 270 4.44 5.38 -5.43
CA TYR A 270 5.02 6.72 -5.35
C TYR A 270 4.57 7.43 -4.08
N LEU A 271 5.51 8.01 -3.33
CA LEU A 271 5.26 8.68 -2.04
C LEU A 271 4.50 7.79 -1.01
N GLY A 272 4.74 6.48 -1.03
CA GLY A 272 4.08 5.52 -0.14
C GLY A 272 2.63 5.17 -0.53
N LEU A 273 2.18 5.61 -1.71
CA LEU A 273 0.87 5.29 -2.27
C LEU A 273 1.02 4.29 -3.41
N ALA A 274 0.22 3.23 -3.38
CA ALA A 274 0.11 2.28 -4.49
C ALA A 274 -0.88 2.79 -5.54
N THR A 275 -0.56 2.55 -6.81
CA THR A 275 -1.52 2.55 -7.92
C THR A 275 -1.80 1.12 -8.35
N ASP A 276 -2.95 0.93 -8.98
CA ASP A 276 -3.35 -0.33 -9.60
C ASP A 276 -4.28 0.04 -10.76
N GLN A 277 -3.86 -0.26 -11.99
CA GLN A 277 -4.54 0.18 -13.20
C GLN A 277 -4.62 -0.96 -14.22
N GLN A 278 -5.84 -1.20 -14.69
CA GLN A 278 -6.12 -2.12 -15.76
C GLN A 278 -6.68 -1.39 -16.97
N GLN A 279 -6.20 -1.75 -18.16
CA GLN A 279 -6.62 -1.13 -19.42
C GLN A 279 -6.64 -2.17 -20.53
N HIS A 280 -7.42 -1.88 -21.56
CA HIS A 280 -7.51 -2.70 -22.76
C HIS A 280 -6.97 -1.94 -23.97
N ALA A 281 -6.35 -2.67 -24.90
CA ALA A 281 -5.94 -2.14 -26.20
C ALA A 281 -6.25 -3.15 -27.31
N TYR A 282 -6.53 -2.65 -28.51
CA TYR A 282 -6.74 -3.51 -29.67
C TYR A 282 -5.66 -3.26 -30.71
N VAL A 283 -5.02 -4.34 -31.17
CA VAL A 283 -4.01 -4.25 -32.24
C VAL A 283 -4.73 -4.26 -33.58
N LEU A 284 -4.77 -3.12 -34.27
CA LEU A 284 -5.45 -2.99 -35.56
C LEU A 284 -4.89 -3.96 -36.60
N ARG A 285 -5.78 -4.57 -37.40
CA ARG A 285 -5.42 -5.29 -38.62
C ARG A 285 -5.08 -4.32 -39.74
N PRO A 286 -4.35 -4.76 -40.77
CA PRO A 286 -4.11 -3.94 -41.95
C PRO A 286 -5.42 -3.40 -42.54
N GLY A 287 -5.50 -2.07 -42.68
CA GLY A 287 -6.67 -1.37 -43.21
C GLY A 287 -7.72 -0.96 -42.17
N GLU A 288 -7.60 -1.41 -40.91
CA GLU A 288 -8.45 -0.91 -39.82
C GLU A 288 -7.91 0.43 -39.30
N VAL A 289 -8.84 1.31 -38.89
CA VAL A 289 -8.53 2.60 -38.27
C VAL A 289 -9.06 2.70 -36.84
N GLU A 290 -9.97 1.80 -36.47
CA GLU A 290 -10.60 1.69 -35.15
C GLU A 290 -10.83 0.21 -34.80
N ALA A 291 -11.01 -0.07 -33.51
CA ALA A 291 -11.34 -1.42 -33.05
C ALA A 291 -12.71 -1.88 -33.59
N PRO A 292 -12.97 -3.18 -33.76
CA PRO A 292 -14.26 -3.72 -34.15
C PRO A 292 -15.41 -3.21 -33.26
N ALA A 293 -16.56 -2.91 -33.86
CA ALA A 293 -17.72 -2.36 -33.15
C ALA A 293 -18.16 -3.18 -31.93
N GLY A 294 -18.04 -4.51 -32.00
CA GLY A 294 -18.34 -5.39 -30.87
C GLY A 294 -17.42 -5.18 -29.66
N LEU A 295 -16.12 -4.93 -29.87
CA LEU A 295 -15.18 -4.64 -28.78
C LEU A 295 -15.42 -3.24 -28.20
N GLN A 296 -15.76 -2.26 -29.05
CA GLN A 296 -16.13 -0.92 -28.59
C GLN A 296 -17.39 -0.96 -27.72
N ALA A 297 -18.40 -1.73 -28.11
CA ALA A 297 -19.62 -1.93 -27.34
C ALA A 297 -19.34 -2.64 -25.99
N ALA A 298 -18.53 -3.70 -25.99
CA ALA A 298 -18.14 -4.40 -24.76
C ALA A 298 -17.39 -3.49 -23.78
N LEU A 299 -16.48 -2.65 -24.28
CA LEU A 299 -15.79 -1.66 -23.45
C LEU A 299 -16.77 -0.62 -22.87
N ALA A 300 -17.75 -0.17 -23.66
CA ALA A 300 -18.78 0.75 -23.19
C ALA A 300 -19.65 0.13 -22.08
N ASP A 301 -20.03 -1.14 -22.21
CA ASP A 301 -20.76 -1.88 -21.17
C ASP A 301 -19.93 -2.01 -19.88
N GLY A 302 -18.64 -2.33 -19.99
CA GLY A 302 -17.71 -2.39 -18.86
C GLY A 302 -17.59 -1.04 -18.13
N ASN A 303 -17.44 0.05 -18.89
CA ASN A 303 -17.39 1.41 -18.33
C ASN A 303 -18.71 1.80 -17.65
N ALA A 304 -19.86 1.39 -18.20
CA ALA A 304 -21.15 1.65 -17.58
C ALA A 304 -21.29 0.95 -16.22
N LEU A 305 -20.80 -0.29 -16.09
CA LEU A 305 -20.75 -0.98 -14.79
C LEU A 305 -19.82 -0.25 -13.81
N GLN A 306 -18.64 0.18 -14.26
CA GLN A 306 -17.73 0.99 -13.44
C GLN A 306 -18.42 2.24 -12.90
N ASP A 307 -19.14 2.99 -13.73
CA ASP A 307 -19.87 4.19 -13.33
C ASP A 307 -21.02 3.90 -12.36
N ILE A 308 -21.67 2.75 -12.47
CA ILE A 308 -22.67 2.30 -11.49
C ILE A 308 -22.00 2.06 -10.14
N LEU A 309 -20.93 1.24 -10.10
CA LEU A 309 -20.22 0.92 -8.87
C LEU A 309 -19.70 2.18 -8.17
N MET A 310 -19.09 3.09 -8.92
CA MET A 310 -18.57 4.36 -8.38
C MET A 310 -19.67 5.24 -7.77
N ARG A 311 -20.89 5.22 -8.31
CA ARG A 311 -22.03 5.97 -7.73
C ARG A 311 -22.55 5.33 -6.44
N GLU A 312 -22.41 4.02 -6.29
CA GLU A 312 -22.85 3.29 -5.10
C GLU A 312 -21.83 3.35 -3.95
N MET A 313 -20.56 3.67 -4.22
CA MET A 313 -19.52 3.90 -3.21
C MET A 313 -19.79 5.18 -2.41
N GLN A 314 -20.56 5.06 -1.32
CA GLN A 314 -20.95 6.17 -0.45
C GLN A 314 -20.67 5.84 1.01
N VAL A 315 -20.35 6.87 1.81
CA VAL A 315 -20.11 6.73 3.25
C VAL A 315 -21.31 6.07 3.93
N GLY A 316 -21.03 5.03 4.75
CA GLY A 316 -22.04 4.30 5.51
C GLY A 316 -22.64 3.09 4.79
N ARG A 317 -22.28 2.85 3.53
CA ARG A 317 -22.66 1.62 2.82
C ARG A 317 -21.61 0.53 3.01
N THR A 318 -22.03 -0.72 2.86
CA THR A 318 -21.13 -1.87 2.83
C THR A 318 -20.48 -1.98 1.45
N GLY A 319 -19.19 -2.30 1.42
CA GLY A 319 -18.51 -2.74 0.20
C GLY A 319 -18.90 -4.14 -0.22
#